data_AF-A0A2V9YX53-F1
#
_entry.id   AF-A0A2V9YX53-F1
#
_cell.length_a   1.000
_cell.length_b   1.000
_cell.length_c   1.000
_cell.angle_alpha   90.00
_cell.angle_beta   90.00
_cell.angle_gamma   90.00
#
_symmetry.space_group_name_H-M   'P 1'
#
loop_
_entity.id
_entity.type
_entity.pdbx_description
1 polymer ?
#
loop_
_entity_poly.entity_id
_entity_poly.type
_entity_poly.pdbx_seq_one_letter_code
_entity_poly.pdbx_strand_id
1 'polypeptide(L)'
;RHREIVPRIQRLTGEAAQFRVLNDRGLLATWQLNGGERLHLLANLSDQPLAVTTVPGGVVLQATGIEPEGRFDRMAGWSAAWFLEG
;
A
#
# COMPACT_ATOMS: atom_id res chain seq x y z
N ARG A 1 4.97 9.89 -14.80
CA ARG A 1 5.50 8.61 -14.24
C ARG A 1 4.43 7.52 -14.02
N HIS A 2 3.13 7.78 -14.23
CA HIS A 2 2.05 6.77 -14.18
C HIS A 2 2.20 5.58 -15.17
N ARG A 3 2.92 5.77 -16.28
CA ARG A 3 3.02 4.80 -17.38
C ARG A 3 3.98 3.64 -17.12
N GLU A 4 4.86 3.75 -16.12
CA GLU A 4 5.96 2.80 -15.90
C GLU A 4 5.71 1.82 -14.75
N ILE A 5 4.91 2.22 -13.76
CA ILE A 5 4.72 1.46 -12.52
C ILE A 5 3.55 0.48 -12.65
N VAL A 6 2.42 0.92 -13.22
CA VAL A 6 1.20 0.12 -13.38
C VAL A 6 1.44 -1.21 -14.13
N PRO A 7 2.21 -1.26 -15.23
CA PRO A 7 2.46 -2.53 -15.94
C PRO A 7 3.32 -3.52 -15.14
N ARG A 8 4.15 -3.04 -14.20
CA ARG A 8 5.02 -3.88 -13.39
C ARG A 8 4.26 -4.52 -12.23
N ILE A 9 3.23 -3.86 -11.71
CA ILE A 9 2.32 -4.40 -10.69
C ILE A 9 1.45 -5.52 -11.27
N GLN A 10 0.99 -5.39 -12.52
CA GLN A 10 0.23 -6.45 -13.21
C GLN A 10 1.04 -7.75 -13.43
N ARG A 11 2.37 -7.69 -13.32
CA ARG A 11 3.26 -8.86 -13.45
C ARG A 11 3.52 -9.60 -12.13
N LEU A 12 2.95 -9.14 -11.00
CA LEU A 12 2.97 -9.89 -9.75
C LEU A 12 1.93 -11.01 -9.81
N THR A 13 2.20 -12.03 -10.61
CA THR A 13 1.44 -13.29 -10.65
C THR A 13 1.89 -14.19 -9.49
N GLY A 14 1.59 -13.78 -8.27
CA GLY A 14 1.35 -14.67 -7.13
C GLY A 14 -0.17 -14.73 -6.94
N GLU A 15 -0.71 -15.89 -6.59
CA GLU A 15 -2.16 -16.16 -6.56
C GLU A 15 -3.00 -14.98 -6.01
N ALA A 16 -3.72 -14.32 -6.93
CA ALA A 16 -4.73 -13.29 -6.72
C ALA A 16 -4.39 -12.16 -5.72
N ALA A 17 -3.44 -11.30 -6.07
CA ALA A 17 -3.34 -9.99 -5.45
C ALA A 17 -4.65 -9.20 -5.64
N GLN A 18 -5.35 -8.86 -4.57
CA GLN A 18 -6.49 -7.94 -4.61
C GLN A 18 -5.98 -6.52 -4.50
N PHE A 19 -6.48 -5.61 -5.33
CA PHE A 19 -6.14 -4.20 -5.20
C PHE A 19 -7.37 -3.30 -5.27
N ARG A 20 -7.28 -2.17 -4.58
CA ARG A 20 -8.28 -1.09 -4.61
C ARG A 20 -7.57 0.25 -4.69
N VAL A 21 -8.09 1.14 -5.53
CA VAL A 21 -7.66 2.54 -5.60
C VAL A 21 -8.36 3.34 -4.50
N LEU A 22 -7.61 4.17 -3.78
CA LEU A 22 -8.13 5.04 -2.71
C LEU A 22 -8.12 6.49 -3.20
N ASN A 23 -9.30 7.13 -3.27
CA ASN A 23 -9.44 8.55 -3.64
C ASN A 23 -8.65 8.94 -4.91
N ASP A 24 -8.64 8.07 -5.92
CA ASP A 24 -7.94 8.21 -7.22
C ASP A 24 -6.41 8.41 -7.17
N ARG A 25 -5.78 8.29 -6.00
CA ARG A 25 -4.36 8.62 -5.78
C ARG A 25 -3.60 7.57 -4.97
N GLY A 26 -4.33 6.84 -4.14
CA GLY A 26 -3.80 5.78 -3.32
C GLY A 26 -4.01 4.40 -3.94
N LEU A 27 -3.15 3.47 -3.55
CA LEU A 27 -3.27 2.05 -3.86
C LEU A 27 -3.24 1.28 -2.55
N LEU A 28 -4.24 0.44 -2.33
CA LEU A 28 -4.16 -0.65 -1.36
C LEU A 28 -4.09 -1.95 -2.15
N ALA A 29 -2.99 -2.68 -2.01
CA ALA A 29 -2.84 -4.02 -2.56
C ALA A 29 -2.68 -5.02 -1.41
N THR A 30 -3.28 -6.20 -1.56
CA THR A 30 -3.27 -7.27 -0.57
C THR A 30 -2.90 -8.58 -1.27
N TRP A 31 -1.93 -9.29 -0.69
CA TRP A 31 -1.52 -10.63 -1.11
C TRP A 31 -1.78 -11.62 0.02
N GLN A 32 -2.29 -12.80 -0.33
CA GLN A 32 -2.29 -13.95 0.57
C GLN A 32 -0.94 -14.64 0.49
N LEU A 33 -0.31 -14.88 1.64
CA LEU A 33 0.93 -15.64 1.73
C LEU A 33 0.62 -17.10 2.06
N ASN A 34 1.50 -18.02 1.64
CA ASN A 34 1.31 -19.46 1.82
C ASN A 34 1.21 -19.93 3.29
N GLY A 35 1.47 -19.03 4.25
CA GLY A 35 1.34 -19.26 5.70
C GLY A 35 0.00 -18.84 6.31
N GLY A 36 -0.96 -18.35 5.52
CA GLY A 36 -2.23 -17.79 6.01
C GLY A 36 -2.15 -16.31 6.38
N GLU A 37 -0.94 -15.76 6.43
CA GLU A 37 -0.68 -14.34 6.62
C GLU A 37 -1.12 -13.52 5.39
N ARG A 38 -1.47 -12.25 5.63
CA ARG A 38 -1.80 -11.26 4.62
C ARG A 38 -0.75 -10.17 4.58
N LEU A 39 -0.20 -9.94 3.39
CA LEU A 39 0.69 -8.82 3.13
C LEU A 39 -0.12 -7.68 2.52
N HIS A 40 -0.04 -6.49 3.09
CA HIS A 40 -0.68 -5.29 2.54
C HIS A 40 0.36 -4.26 2.12
N LEU A 41 0.13 -3.63 0.97
CA LEU A 41 0.81 -2.42 0.52
C LEU A 41 -0.20 -1.29 0.48
N LEU A 42 0.02 -0.26 1.28
CA LEU A 42 -0.68 1.01 1.19
C LEU A 42 0.28 2.05 0.62
N ALA A 43 -0.05 2.64 -0.53
CA ALA A 43 0.82 3.60 -1.21
C ALA A 43 0.06 4.84 -1.67
N ASN A 44 0.66 6.01 -1.52
CA ASN A 44 0.24 7.23 -2.20
C ASN A 44 1.11 7.42 -3.44
N LEU A 45 0.51 7.33 -4.61
CA LEU A 45 1.19 7.39 -5.91
C LEU A 45 1.03 8.77 -6.57
N SER A 46 0.82 9.81 -5.77
CA SER A 46 0.66 11.20 -6.22
C SER A 46 1.54 12.16 -5.43
N ASP A 47 1.71 13.39 -5.93
CA ASP A 47 2.41 14.48 -5.23
C ASP A 47 1.58 15.09 -4.09
N GLN A 48 0.28 14.80 -4.04
CA GLN A 48 -0.64 15.37 -3.05
C GLN A 48 -0.74 14.45 -1.84
N PRO A 49 -0.88 14.98 -0.61
CA PRO A 49 -1.18 14.15 0.55
C PRO A 49 -2.46 13.32 0.34
N LEU A 50 -2.44 12.08 0.81
CA LEU A 50 -3.57 11.16 0.75
C LEU A 50 -4.12 10.96 2.16
N ALA A 51 -5.40 11.28 2.36
CA ALA A 51 -6.12 10.87 3.55
C ALA A 51 -6.53 9.40 3.41
N VAL A 52 -6.20 8.60 4.42
CA VAL A 52 -6.48 7.16 4.46
C VAL A 52 -7.51 6.91 5.54
N THR A 53 -8.67 6.40 5.14
CA THR A 53 -9.79 6.10 6.05
C THR A 53 -9.69 4.72 6.68
N THR A 54 -8.89 3.83 6.10
CA THR A 54 -8.73 2.45 6.56
C THR A 54 -7.27 2.05 6.41
N VAL A 55 -6.58 1.96 7.54
CA VAL A 55 -5.22 1.44 7.62
C VAL A 55 -5.31 -0.09 7.72
N PRO A 56 -4.51 -0.86 6.95
CA PRO A 56 -4.47 -2.30 7.11
C PRO A 56 -4.10 -2.71 8.53
N GLY A 57 -4.65 -3.83 9.00
CA GLY A 57 -4.24 -4.42 10.26
C GLY A 57 -2.83 -5.01 10.19
N GLY A 58 -2.31 -5.42 11.34
CA GLY A 58 -1.02 -6.10 11.44
C GLY A 58 0.16 -5.19 11.79
N VAL A 59 1.37 -5.72 11.62
CA VAL A 59 2.63 -5.03 11.93
C VAL A 59 3.16 -4.31 10.71
N VAL A 60 3.65 -3.09 10.90
CA VAL A 60 4.34 -2.35 9.83
C VAL A 60 5.72 -2.95 9.64
N LEU A 61 5.99 -3.53 8.47
CA LEU A 61 7.30 -4.05 8.12
C LEU A 61 8.24 -2.93 7.66
N GLN A 62 7.72 -2.00 6.86
CA GLN A 62 8.48 -0.90 6.27
C GLN A 62 7.55 0.25 5.92
N ALA A 63 8.00 1.49 6.14
CA ALA A 63 7.33 2.69 5.67
C ALA A 63 8.32 3.69 5.07
N THR A 64 7.89 4.43 4.06
CA THR A 64 8.66 5.49 3.39
C THR A 64 7.77 6.71 3.20
N GLY A 65 8.26 7.91 3.52
CA GLY A 65 7.47 9.15 3.40
C GLY A 65 6.27 9.20 4.36
N ILE A 66 6.37 8.48 5.49
CA ILE A 66 5.41 8.53 6.58
C ILE A 66 6.10 9.23 7.75
N GLU A 67 5.38 10.10 8.45
CA GLU A 67 5.88 10.83 9.61
C GLU A 67 6.35 9.85 10.73
N PRO A 68 7.33 10.24 11.56
CA PRO A 68 7.92 9.36 12.58
C PRO A 68 6.93 8.78 13.57
N GLU A 69 5.77 9.43 13.74
CA GLU A 69 4.68 9.03 14.63
C GLU A 69 3.90 7.81 14.13
N GLY A 70 4.22 7.26 12.95
CA GLY A 70 3.58 6.05 12.42
C GLY A 70 2.10 6.25 12.09
N ARG A 71 1.68 7.49 11.87
CA ARG A 71 0.31 7.86 11.54
C ARG A 71 0.08 7.65 10.05
N PHE A 72 -0.77 6.68 9.72
CA PHE A 72 -1.13 6.34 8.33
C PHE A 72 -2.45 6.96 7.88
N ASP A 73 -3.18 7.65 8.76
CA ASP A 73 -4.41 8.40 8.43
C ASP A 73 -4.15 9.51 7.40
N ARG A 74 -2.89 9.97 7.31
CA ARG A 74 -2.43 10.87 6.27
C ARG A 74 -1.05 10.49 5.76
N MET A 75 -0.99 10.13 4.48
CA MET A 75 0.23 9.77 3.79
C MET A 75 0.77 10.94 2.97
N ALA A 76 2.08 11.23 3.07
CA ALA A 76 2.71 12.24 2.23
C ALA A 76 2.68 11.83 0.75
N GLY A 77 2.96 12.76 -0.17
CA GLY A 77 3.11 12.43 -1.58
C GLY A 77 4.23 11.39 -1.79
N TRP A 78 4.05 10.47 -2.73
CA TRP A 78 5.02 9.40 -3.04
C TRP A 78 5.49 8.60 -1.83
N SER A 79 4.55 8.20 -0.98
CA SER A 79 4.82 7.39 0.21
C SER A 79 4.25 5.98 0.06
N ALA A 80 4.78 5.05 0.85
CA ALA A 80 4.37 3.66 0.85
C ALA A 80 4.58 3.04 2.23
N ALA A 81 3.72 2.10 2.59
CA ALA A 81 3.78 1.34 3.82
C ALA A 81 3.40 -0.11 3.57
N TRP A 82 4.19 -1.02 4.12
CA TRP A 82 4.00 -2.46 4.05
C TRP A 82 3.56 -2.97 5.41
N PHE A 83 2.49 -3.76 5.43
CA PHE A 83 1.91 -4.36 6.64
C PHE A 83 1.87 -5.88 6.48
N LEU A 84 2.10 -6.58 7.57
CA LEU A 84 1.93 -8.03 7.67
C LEU A 84 0.90 -8.35 8.76
N GLU A 85 -0.20 -8.96 8.37
CA GLU A 85 -1.28 -9.43 9.24
C GLU A 85 -1.20 -10.96 9.34
N GLY A 86 -1.24 -11.51 10.56
CA GLY A 86 -1.23 -12.95 10.83
C GLY A 86 -2.53 -13.45 11.43
#